data_AF-A0A4R8WCP3-F1
#
_entry.id   AF-A0A4R8WCP3-F1
#
_cell.length_a   1.000
_cell.length_b   1.000
_cell.length_c   1.000
_cell.angle_alpha   90.00
_cell.angle_beta   90.00
_cell.angle_gamma   90.00
#
_symmetry.space_group_name_H-M   'P 1'
#
loop_
_entity.id
_entity.type
_entity.pdbx_description
1 polymer ?
#
loop_
_entity_poly.entity_id
_entity_poly.type
_entity_poly.pdbx_seq_one_letter_code
_entity_poly.pdbx_strand_id
1 'polypeptide(L)'
;MSENQNEPSQGRGGHGNDGQGKNGRWEARITFLRSRAAVARAEVSAIEAMHRDPDVLEDLLANASPDEVAMAEAVEHRITERVIAARQVADAAEADYERAVLDGTELHPDEDSA
;
A
#
# COMPACT_ATOMS: atom_id res chain seq x y z
N MET A 1 10.22 -40.49 -63.18
CA MET A 1 10.60 -39.31 -62.38
C MET A 1 9.83 -39.41 -61.08
N SER A 2 10.52 -39.74 -59.99
CA SER A 2 9.93 -39.89 -58.65
C SER A 2 9.93 -38.54 -57.95
N GLU A 3 8.76 -37.99 -57.68
CA GLU A 3 8.64 -36.82 -56.82
C GLU A 3 8.58 -37.28 -55.36
N ASN A 4 9.70 -37.08 -54.69
CA ASN A 4 9.91 -37.31 -53.27
C ASN A 4 9.35 -36.10 -52.52
N GLN A 5 8.10 -36.16 -52.05
CA GLN A 5 7.54 -35.13 -51.15
C GLN A 5 7.73 -35.59 -49.70
N ASN A 6 8.91 -35.28 -49.17
CA ASN A 6 9.21 -35.33 -47.75
C ASN A 6 8.38 -34.25 -47.03
N GLU A 7 7.58 -34.67 -46.06
CA GLU A 7 7.00 -33.80 -45.05
C GLU A 7 8.10 -33.04 -44.27
N PRO A 8 7.83 -31.82 -43.79
CA PRO A 8 8.38 -31.36 -42.54
C PRO A 8 7.32 -31.52 -41.44
N SER A 9 7.51 -32.59 -40.68
CA SER A 9 7.00 -32.71 -39.32
C SER A 9 7.51 -31.58 -38.44
N GLN A 10 6.58 -30.97 -37.70
CA GLN A 10 6.75 -30.46 -36.33
C GLN A 10 7.83 -29.42 -36.03
N GLY A 11 7.34 -28.20 -35.73
CA GLY A 11 7.97 -27.25 -34.82
C GLY A 11 6.93 -26.68 -33.86
N ARG A 12 6.38 -27.51 -32.98
CA ARG A 12 5.71 -27.07 -31.74
C ARG A 12 6.71 -26.23 -30.94
N GLY A 13 6.29 -25.08 -30.42
CA GLY A 13 7.05 -24.38 -29.39
C GLY A 13 6.96 -22.86 -29.42
N GLY A 14 5.76 -22.30 -29.54
CA GLY A 14 5.54 -20.85 -29.45
C GLY A 14 4.48 -20.49 -28.42
N HIS A 15 4.35 -21.25 -27.32
CA HIS A 15 3.43 -20.97 -26.22
C HIS A 15 4.21 -21.13 -24.91
N GLY A 16 4.40 -20.03 -24.17
CA GLY A 16 4.94 -20.13 -22.82
C GLY A 16 5.39 -18.83 -22.13
N ASN A 17 5.65 -17.73 -22.85
CA ASN A 17 6.30 -16.57 -22.22
C ASN A 17 5.34 -15.46 -21.75
N ASP A 18 4.11 -15.45 -22.26
CA ASP A 18 3.20 -14.32 -22.06
C ASP A 18 2.51 -14.35 -20.69
N GLY A 19 2.40 -15.53 -20.09
CA GLY A 19 1.81 -15.76 -18.75
C GLY A 19 2.79 -15.40 -17.62
N GLN A 20 4.05 -15.83 -17.71
CA GLN A 20 5.08 -15.57 -16.68
C GLN A 20 5.39 -14.07 -16.55
N GLY A 21 5.46 -13.34 -17.67
CA GLY A 21 5.68 -11.89 -17.64
C GLY A 21 4.51 -11.09 -17.06
N LYS A 22 3.27 -11.59 -17.17
CA LYS A 22 2.09 -10.97 -16.56
C LYS A 22 2.04 -11.21 -15.06
N ASN A 23 2.38 -12.42 -14.62
CA ASN A 23 2.43 -12.80 -13.21
C ASN A 23 3.52 -12.00 -12.46
N GLY A 24 4.74 -11.93 -13.01
CA GLY A 24 5.82 -11.16 -12.37
C GLY A 24 5.54 -9.65 -12.26
N ARG A 25 4.82 -9.07 -13.24
CA ARG A 25 4.38 -7.66 -13.14
C ARG A 25 3.30 -7.45 -12.09
N TRP A 26 2.37 -8.40 -11.96
CA TRP A 26 1.33 -8.34 -10.93
C TRP A 26 1.94 -8.49 -9.53
N GLU A 27 2.80 -9.48 -9.30
CA GLU A 27 3.49 -9.68 -8.01
C GLU A 27 4.33 -8.46 -7.59
N ALA A 28 5.06 -7.85 -8.54
CA ALA A 28 5.81 -6.63 -8.30
C ALA A 28 4.89 -5.46 -7.90
N ARG A 29 3.73 -5.34 -8.57
CA ARG A 29 2.72 -4.32 -8.24
C ARG A 29 2.12 -4.54 -6.85
N ILE A 30 1.75 -5.77 -6.49
CA ILE A 30 1.25 -6.12 -5.16
C ILE A 30 2.28 -5.79 -4.09
N THR A 31 3.54 -6.19 -4.31
CA THR A 31 4.64 -5.91 -3.37
C THR A 31 4.86 -4.41 -3.16
N PHE A 32 4.82 -3.63 -4.25
CA PHE A 32 4.93 -2.18 -4.19
C PHE A 32 3.78 -1.55 -3.40
N LEU A 33 2.53 -1.91 -3.71
CA LEU A 33 1.35 -1.36 -3.05
C LEU A 33 1.30 -1.73 -1.56
N ARG A 34 1.65 -2.98 -1.22
CA ARG A 34 1.79 -3.42 0.18
C ARG A 34 2.79 -2.57 0.94
N SER A 35 3.96 -2.33 0.33
CA SER A 35 5.02 -1.52 0.93
C SER A 35 4.56 -0.07 1.10
N ARG A 36 3.85 0.48 0.11
CA ARG A 36 3.28 1.84 0.18
C ARG A 36 2.29 1.99 1.32
N ALA A 37 1.37 1.04 1.49
CA ALA A 37 0.40 1.05 2.58
C ALA A 37 1.10 0.95 3.96
N ALA A 38 2.12 0.10 4.08
CA ALA A 38 2.90 -0.02 5.30
C ALA A 38 3.64 1.28 5.67
N VAL A 39 4.25 1.96 4.69
CA VAL A 39 4.91 3.26 4.90
C VAL A 39 3.91 4.32 5.34
N ALA A 40 2.75 4.41 4.68
CA ALA A 40 1.73 5.40 5.03
C ALA A 40 1.18 5.19 6.45
N ARG A 41 0.98 3.94 6.88
CA ARG A 41 0.62 3.63 8.28
C ARG A 41 1.72 4.02 9.28
N ALA A 42 2.98 3.75 8.94
CA ALA A 42 4.10 4.15 9.79
C ALA A 42 4.19 5.68 9.93
N GLU A 43 3.85 6.44 8.88
CA GLU A 43 3.79 7.90 8.93
C GLU A 43 2.68 8.40 9.87
N VAL A 44 1.49 7.78 9.86
CA VAL A 44 0.43 8.07 10.84
C VAL A 44 0.96 7.90 12.26
N SER A 45 1.56 6.75 12.58
CA SER A 45 2.10 6.49 13.91
C SER A 45 3.22 7.47 14.30
N ALA A 46 4.07 7.87 13.34
CA ALA A 46 5.13 8.83 13.59
C ALA A 46 4.58 10.23 13.91
N ILE A 47 3.51 10.66 13.25
CA ILE A 47 2.86 11.95 13.54
C ILE A 47 2.09 11.87 14.85
N GLU A 48 1.39 10.76 15.13
CA GLU A 48 0.69 10.55 16.40
C GLU A 48 1.65 10.61 17.58
N ALA A 49 2.86 10.06 17.44
CA ALA A 49 3.89 10.14 18.47
C ALA A 49 4.44 11.56 18.71
N MET A 50 4.09 12.55 17.86
CA MET A 50 4.42 13.95 18.10
C MET A 50 3.48 14.61 19.11
N HIS A 51 2.29 14.05 19.37
CA HIS A 51 1.41 14.55 20.42
C HIS A 51 2.11 14.49 21.75
N ARG A 52 1.92 15.53 22.57
CA ARG A 52 2.33 15.46 23.97
C ARG A 52 1.44 14.46 24.71
N ASP A 53 2.04 13.77 25.66
CA ASP A 53 1.29 12.92 26.59
C ASP A 53 0.16 13.75 27.27
N PRO A 54 -1.09 13.25 27.29
CA PRO A 54 -2.23 14.02 27.81
C PRO A 54 -2.07 14.46 29.26
N ASP A 55 -1.52 13.60 30.12
CA ASP A 55 -1.35 13.90 31.54
C ASP A 55 -0.27 15.00 31.70
N VAL A 56 0.82 14.89 30.93
CA VAL A 56 1.87 15.92 30.89
C VAL A 56 1.34 17.25 30.35
N LEU A 57 0.46 17.21 29.35
CA LEU A 57 -0.15 18.41 28.79
C LEU A 57 -1.07 19.08 29.82
N GLU A 58 -1.90 18.32 30.53
CA GLU A 58 -2.77 18.82 31.59
C GLU A 58 -1.97 19.52 32.70
N ASP A 59 -0.90 18.88 33.19
CA ASP A 59 -0.02 19.44 34.22
C ASP A 59 0.64 20.76 33.78
N LEU A 60 1.07 20.84 32.52
CA LEU A 60 1.67 22.05 31.95
C LEU A 60 0.63 23.16 31.82
N LEU A 61 -0.57 22.85 31.36
CA LEU A 61 -1.64 23.82 31.17
C LEU A 61 -2.17 24.37 32.51
N ALA A 62 -2.15 23.57 33.57
CA ALA A 62 -2.63 23.98 34.89
C ALA A 62 -1.88 25.19 35.48
N ASN A 63 -0.64 25.42 35.05
CA ASN A 63 0.22 26.51 35.54
C ASN A 63 0.61 27.51 34.45
N ALA A 64 0.12 27.33 33.22
CA ALA A 64 0.46 28.16 32.08
C ALA A 64 -0.30 29.50 32.07
N SER A 65 0.33 30.52 31.51
CA SER A 65 -0.35 31.76 31.16
C SER A 65 -1.34 31.52 30.00
N PRO A 66 -2.35 32.40 29.82
CA PRO A 66 -3.30 32.26 28.72
C PRO A 66 -2.66 32.18 27.32
N ASP A 67 -1.57 32.91 27.09
CA ASP A 67 -0.85 32.90 25.81
C ASP A 67 -0.13 31.56 25.57
N GLU A 68 0.44 30.97 26.63
CA GLU A 68 1.09 29.66 26.57
C GLU A 68 0.07 28.54 26.32
N VAL A 69 -1.11 28.63 26.96
CA VAL A 69 -2.24 27.72 26.70
C VAL A 69 -2.65 27.80 25.22
N ALA A 70 -2.87 29.01 24.70
CA ALA A 70 -3.28 29.21 23.31
C ALA A 70 -2.24 28.65 22.31
N MET A 71 -0.94 28.82 22.59
CA MET A 71 0.11 28.23 21.75
C MET A 71 0.14 26.70 21.83
N ALA A 72 -0.01 26.12 23.01
CA ALA A 72 -0.04 24.67 23.18
C ALA A 72 -1.24 24.04 22.44
N GLU A 73 -2.43 24.61 22.61
CA GLU A 73 -3.63 24.18 21.88
C GLU A 73 -3.46 24.28 20.36
N ALA A 74 -2.89 25.38 19.87
CA ALA A 74 -2.65 25.56 18.43
C ALA A 74 -1.68 24.51 17.86
N VAL A 75 -0.64 24.14 18.61
CA VAL A 75 0.30 23.08 18.21
C VAL A 75 -0.39 21.71 18.19
N GLU A 76 -1.09 21.35 19.26
CA GLU A 76 -1.81 20.07 19.37
C GLU A 76 -2.90 19.93 18.30
N HIS A 77 -3.61 21.01 18.01
CA HIS A 77 -4.59 21.07 16.93
C HIS A 77 -3.94 20.81 15.57
N ARG A 78 -2.80 21.45 15.29
CA ARG A 78 -2.08 21.24 14.03
C ARG A 78 -1.54 19.82 13.88
N ILE A 79 -1.11 19.18 14.98
CA ILE A 79 -0.71 17.77 14.95
C ILE A 79 -1.92 16.91 14.61
N THR A 80 -3.08 17.16 15.25
CA THR A 80 -4.33 16.45 14.99
C THR A 80 -4.75 16.53 13.52
N GLU A 81 -4.73 17.72 12.92
CA GLU A 81 -5.04 17.91 11.50
C GLU A 81 -4.11 17.10 10.59
N ARG A 82 -2.81 17.05 10.93
CA ARG A 82 -1.83 16.26 10.19
C ARG A 82 -2.07 14.76 10.34
N VAL A 83 -2.43 14.28 11.53
CA VAL A 83 -2.81 12.88 11.74
C VAL A 83 -4.02 12.52 10.87
N ILE A 84 -5.05 13.37 10.83
CA ILE A 84 -6.25 13.13 10.01
C ILE A 84 -5.87 13.04 8.52
N ALA A 85 -5.08 13.99 8.02
CA ALA A 85 -4.64 13.98 6.63
C ALA A 85 -3.79 12.74 6.31
N ALA A 86 -2.87 12.36 7.19
CA ALA A 86 -2.04 11.16 7.02
C ALA A 86 -2.87 9.87 7.03
N ARG A 87 -3.90 9.79 7.90
CA ARG A 87 -4.83 8.65 7.94
C ARG A 87 -5.58 8.49 6.63
N GLN A 88 -6.08 9.58 6.05
CA GLN A 88 -6.74 9.53 4.74
C GLN A 88 -5.81 8.97 3.64
N VAL A 89 -4.52 9.33 3.67
CA VAL A 89 -3.53 8.79 2.72
C VAL A 89 -3.26 7.31 2.99
N ALA A 90 -3.14 6.90 4.26
CA ALA A 90 -2.94 5.51 4.65
C ALA A 90 -4.13 4.63 4.22
N ASP A 91 -5.35 5.08 4.49
CA ASP A 91 -6.59 4.39 4.11
C ASP A 91 -6.70 4.25 2.59
N ALA A 92 -6.37 5.30 1.84
CA ALA A 92 -6.35 5.24 0.37
C ALA A 92 -5.26 4.28 -0.15
N ALA A 93 -4.09 4.24 0.48
CA ALA A 93 -3.02 3.32 0.10
C ALA A 93 -3.35 1.85 0.41
N GLU A 94 -4.05 1.59 1.51
CA GLU A 94 -4.57 0.28 1.83
C GLU A 94 -5.66 -0.16 0.86
N ALA A 95 -6.65 0.70 0.58
CA ALA A 95 -7.71 0.41 -0.38
C ALA A 95 -7.15 0.09 -1.79
N ASP A 96 -6.12 0.82 -2.23
CA ASP A 96 -5.44 0.54 -3.51
C ASP A 96 -4.75 -0.84 -3.51
N TYR A 97 -4.15 -1.23 -2.39
CA TYR A 97 -3.55 -2.56 -2.23
C TYR A 97 -4.60 -3.67 -2.22
N GLU A 98 -5.65 -3.52 -1.42
CA GLU A 98 -6.76 -4.49 -1.32
C GLU A 98 -7.43 -4.70 -2.66
N ARG A 99 -7.75 -3.62 -3.38
CA ARG A 99 -8.30 -3.72 -4.75
C ARG A 99 -7.35 -4.46 -5.67
N ALA A 100 -6.05 -4.16 -5.65
CA ALA A 100 -5.10 -4.83 -6.54
C ALA A 100 -4.96 -6.33 -6.24
N VAL A 101 -5.08 -6.74 -4.97
CA VAL A 101 -5.12 -8.16 -4.58
C VAL A 101 -6.37 -8.83 -5.14
N LEU A 102 -7.55 -8.22 -4.98
CA LEU A 102 -8.81 -8.75 -5.50
C LEU A 102 -8.83 -8.86 -7.03
N ASP A 103 -8.38 -7.83 -7.72
CA ASP A 103 -8.24 -7.83 -9.19
C ASP A 103 -7.28 -8.95 -9.67
N GLY A 104 -6.29 -9.29 -8.85
CA GLY A 104 -5.36 -10.39 -9.11
C GLY A 104 -5.96 -11.77 -8.93
N THR A 105 -6.79 -11.95 -7.90
CA THR A 105 -7.50 -13.21 -7.62
C THR A 105 -8.53 -13.54 -8.70
N GLU A 106 -9.21 -12.54 -9.27
CA GLU A 106 -10.13 -12.74 -10.40
C GLU A 106 -9.42 -13.19 -11.70
N LEU A 107 -8.12 -12.87 -11.83
CA LEU A 107 -7.29 -13.28 -12.97
C LEU A 107 -6.64 -14.67 -12.79
N HIS A 108 -6.68 -15.24 -11.58
CA HIS A 108 -6.11 -16.55 -11.23
C HIS A 108 -7.10 -17.37 -10.36
N PRO A 109 -8.24 -17.82 -10.91
CA PRO A 109 -9.21 -18.64 -10.18
C PRO A 109 -8.72 -20.07 -9.87
N ASP A 110 -7.62 -20.51 -10.47
CA ASP A 110 -7.19 -21.92 -10.46
C ASP A 110 -6.24 -22.29 -9.30
N GLU A 111 -5.82 -21.33 -8.44
CA GLU A 111 -4.91 -21.63 -7.31
C GLU A 111 -5.61 -21.92 -5.97
N ASP A 112 -6.92 -21.74 -5.86
CA ASP A 112 -7.71 -22.01 -4.64
C ASP A 112 -8.33 -23.43 -4.58
N SER A 113 -8.00 -24.31 -5.51
CA SER A 113 -8.39 -25.74 -5.46
C SER A 113 -7.22 -26.61 -4.97
N ALA A 114 -6.93 -26.56 -3.67
CA ALA A 114 -6.10 -27.54 -2.97
C ALA A 114 -6.92 -28.30 -1.92
#